data_AF-A0A1E4DY06-F1
#
_entry.id   AF-A0A1E4DY06-F1
#
_cell.length_a   1.000
_cell.length_b   1.000
_cell.length_c   1.000
_cell.angle_alpha   90.00
_cell.angle_beta   90.00
_cell.angle_gamma   90.00
#
_symmetry.space_group_name_H-M   'P 1'
#
loop_
_entity.id
_entity.type
_entity.pdbx_description
1 polymer ?
#
loop_
_entity_poly.entity_id
_entity_poly.type
_entity_poly.pdbx_seq_one_letter_code
_entity_poly.pdbx_strand_id
1 'polypeptide(L)'
;MIFGDKQIFAIEIQDLDSKKMKSKLRLWFKNESAGIMKVNFTLSYAIKTFEDLLTKGDEFYDEDFNGMNERQIFKYCFLLGKSLDDWNQSDYAKFEKYKRFSPYFGDQLDTVTKIIYIKEGYLTFIWSENTNYYKPTVDYMKNLKDATVSVEYFRKVVLDFLEYVRGQ
;
A
#
# COMPACT_ATOMS: atom_id res chain seq x y z
N MET A 1 -1.89 8.01 18.06
CA MET A 1 -3.07 8.69 17.47
C MET A 1 -3.61 7.84 16.33
N ILE A 2 -4.93 7.77 16.18
CA ILE A 2 -5.59 6.98 15.12
C ILE A 2 -6.54 7.93 14.36
N PHE A 3 -6.47 7.89 13.03
CA PHE A 3 -7.37 8.60 12.12
C PHE A 3 -8.24 7.56 11.41
N GLY A 4 -9.57 7.69 11.47
CA GLY A 4 -10.50 6.73 10.90
C GLY A 4 -10.92 5.60 11.85
N ASP A 5 -11.48 4.54 11.27
CA ASP A 5 -12.04 3.37 11.96
C ASP A 5 -11.27 2.11 11.53
N LYS A 6 -10.69 1.40 12.51
CA LYS A 6 -9.91 0.18 12.25
C LYS A 6 -10.72 -0.91 11.56
N GLN A 7 -12.04 -0.93 11.73
CA GLN A 7 -12.92 -1.89 11.07
C GLN A 7 -13.08 -1.62 9.57
N ILE A 8 -12.81 -0.39 9.13
CA ILE A 8 -12.94 0.04 7.73
C ILE A 8 -11.55 0.33 7.17
N PHE A 9 -10.99 1.48 7.55
CA PHE A 9 -9.65 1.93 7.22
C PHE A 9 -9.21 2.94 8.29
N ALA A 10 -8.00 2.77 8.82
CA ALA A 10 -7.42 3.75 9.72
C ALA A 10 -5.91 3.92 9.52
N ILE A 11 -5.42 5.12 9.80
CA ILE A 11 -4.00 5.43 9.89
C ILE A 11 -3.66 5.58 11.37
N GLU A 12 -2.75 4.75 11.87
CA GLU A 12 -2.24 4.85 13.24
C GLU A 12 -0.81 5.35 13.24
N ILE A 13 -0.55 6.39 14.05
CA ILE A 13 0.80 6.89 14.31
C ILE A 13 1.12 6.88 15.82
N GLN A 14 2.39 6.64 16.15
CA GLN A 14 2.92 6.70 17.52
C GLN A 14 4.31 7.36 17.54
N ASP A 15 4.65 8.00 18.65
CA ASP A 15 5.96 8.60 18.89
C ASP A 15 6.40 9.61 17.81
N LEU A 16 5.49 10.50 17.41
CA LEU A 16 5.77 11.53 16.41
C LEU A 16 6.83 12.53 16.93
N ASP A 17 7.99 12.55 16.28
CA ASP A 17 9.00 13.61 16.38
C ASP A 17 8.73 14.61 15.25
N SER A 18 8.01 15.70 15.54
CA SER A 18 7.63 16.69 14.53
C SER A 18 8.83 17.45 13.95
N LYS A 19 9.90 17.66 14.72
CA LYS A 19 11.12 18.31 14.22
C LYS A 19 11.80 17.50 13.12
N LYS A 20 11.73 16.16 13.20
CA LYS A 20 12.34 15.26 12.22
C LYS A 20 11.33 14.62 11.27
N MET A 21 10.05 14.88 11.46
CA MET A 21 8.93 14.23 10.77
C MET A 21 9.05 12.70 10.79
N LYS A 22 9.38 12.14 11.96
CA LYS A 22 9.51 10.69 12.16
C LYS A 22 8.44 10.17 13.08
N SER A 23 7.88 9.01 12.76
CA SER A 23 6.86 8.36 13.58
C SER A 23 6.88 6.86 13.33
N LYS A 24 6.29 6.08 14.24
CA LYS A 24 5.80 4.75 13.90
C LYS A 24 4.47 4.93 13.16
N LEU A 25 4.27 4.24 12.04
CA LEU A 25 3.07 4.28 11.20
C LEU A 25 2.55 2.85 11.02
N ARG A 26 1.24 2.70 11.00
CA ARG A 26 0.55 1.46 10.65
C ARG A 26 -0.75 1.79 9.94
N LEU A 27 -1.05 1.03 8.91
CA LEU A 27 -2.36 1.09 8.27
C LEU A 27 -3.22 -0.04 8.81
N TRP A 28 -4.48 0.26 9.04
CA TRP A 28 -5.49 -0.70 9.46
C TRP A 28 -6.54 -0.85 8.38
N PHE A 29 -6.95 -2.08 8.14
CA PHE A 29 -8.00 -2.47 7.21
C PHE A 29 -8.74 -3.68 7.80
N LYS A 30 -10.06 -3.58 8.04
CA LYS A 30 -10.86 -4.69 8.62
C LYS A 30 -10.25 -5.30 9.91
N ASN A 31 -9.75 -4.45 10.81
CA ASN A 31 -9.00 -4.78 12.04
C ASN A 31 -7.67 -5.51 11.82
N GLU A 32 -7.26 -5.69 10.57
CA GLU A 32 -5.94 -6.19 10.24
C GLU A 32 -4.98 -5.04 9.97
N SER A 33 -3.71 -5.24 10.28
CA SER A 33 -2.69 -4.22 10.11
C SER A 33 -1.74 -4.53 8.96
N ALA A 34 -1.38 -3.51 8.19
CA ALA A 34 -0.22 -3.52 7.31
C ALA A 34 0.89 -2.67 7.94
N GLY A 35 2.11 -3.22 7.96
CA GLY A 35 3.32 -2.51 8.40
C GLY A 35 3.86 -2.86 9.77
N ILE A 36 5.09 -2.40 10.01
CA ILE A 36 5.82 -2.60 11.26
C ILE A 36 5.85 -1.34 12.10
N MET A 37 5.28 -1.42 13.30
CA MET A 37 5.25 -0.34 14.30
C MET A 37 6.37 -0.48 15.34
N LYS A 38 7.58 -0.89 14.92
CA LYS A 38 8.72 -1.11 15.84
C LYS A 38 9.75 0.02 15.84
N VAL A 39 9.87 0.75 14.73
CA VAL A 39 10.95 1.72 14.50
C VAL A 39 10.38 3.01 13.94
N ASN A 40 10.91 4.16 14.37
CA ASN A 40 10.51 5.46 13.84
C ASN A 40 11.18 5.69 12.48
N PHE A 41 10.37 5.87 11.44
CA PHE A 41 10.85 6.23 10.11
C PHE A 41 10.28 7.57 9.69
N THR A 42 10.94 8.18 8.71
CA THR A 42 10.51 9.46 8.13
C THR A 42 9.14 9.28 7.45
N LEU A 43 8.21 10.18 7.73
CA LEU A 43 6.86 10.17 7.17
C LEU A 43 6.80 10.71 5.74
N SER A 44 7.86 11.31 5.21
CA SER A 44 7.87 11.98 3.89
C SER A 44 7.37 11.09 2.75
N TYR A 45 7.79 9.82 2.71
CA TYR A 45 7.36 8.88 1.68
C TYR A 45 5.89 8.46 1.83
N ALA A 46 5.43 8.25 3.08
CA ALA A 46 4.03 7.96 3.36
C ALA A 46 3.14 9.15 2.99
N ILE A 47 3.50 10.36 3.41
CA ILE A 47 2.80 11.61 3.11
C ILE A 47 2.69 11.78 1.59
N LYS A 48 3.82 11.71 0.87
CA LYS A 48 3.83 11.82 -0.58
C LYS A 48 2.95 10.77 -1.25
N THR A 49 3.03 9.52 -0.80
CA THR A 49 2.20 8.45 -1.36
C THR A 49 0.72 8.69 -1.14
N PHE A 50 0.34 9.16 0.05
CA PHE A 50 -1.03 9.54 0.32
C PHE A 50 -1.50 10.69 -0.57
N GLU A 51 -0.68 11.72 -0.75
CA GLU A 51 -0.98 12.83 -1.67
C GLU A 51 -1.13 12.35 -3.12
N ASP A 52 -0.25 11.47 -3.58
CA ASP A 52 -0.33 10.85 -4.90
C ASP A 52 -1.64 10.05 -5.05
N LEU A 53 -2.05 9.28 -4.04
CA LEU A 53 -3.33 8.54 -4.05
C LEU A 53 -4.55 9.46 -4.04
N LEU A 54 -4.48 10.62 -3.38
CA LEU A 54 -5.57 11.60 -3.38
C LEU A 54 -5.73 12.28 -4.75
N THR A 55 -4.61 12.58 -5.41
CA THR A 55 -4.56 13.44 -6.62
C THR A 55 -4.59 12.65 -7.92
N LYS A 56 -3.94 11.48 -7.97
CA LYS A 56 -3.76 10.65 -9.17
C LYS A 56 -4.66 9.41 -9.17
N GLY A 57 -5.81 9.46 -8.49
CA GLY A 57 -6.66 8.28 -8.27
C GLY A 57 -6.96 7.47 -9.56
N ASP A 58 -7.16 8.16 -10.69
CA ASP A 58 -7.42 7.51 -11.99
C ASP A 58 -6.21 6.73 -12.54
N GLU A 59 -4.98 7.07 -12.14
CA GLU A 59 -3.77 6.31 -12.50
C GLU A 59 -3.71 4.95 -11.79
N PHE A 60 -4.51 4.76 -10.74
CA PHE A 60 -4.64 3.51 -10.00
C PHE A 60 -5.79 2.64 -10.51
N TYR A 61 -6.31 2.90 -11.71
CA TYR A 61 -7.24 2.00 -12.40
C TYR A 61 -6.56 1.29 -13.59
N ASP A 62 -6.90 0.02 -13.80
CA ASP A 62 -6.53 -0.74 -15.00
C ASP A 62 -7.72 -1.59 -15.45
N GLU A 63 -8.05 -1.50 -16.74
CA GLU A 63 -9.10 -2.34 -17.32
C GLU A 63 -8.70 -3.82 -17.38
N ASP A 64 -7.39 -4.13 -17.37
CA ASP A 64 -6.88 -5.51 -17.32
C ASP A 64 -7.33 -6.24 -16.04
N PHE A 65 -7.70 -5.51 -14.98
CA PHE A 65 -8.20 -6.12 -13.74
C PHE A 65 -9.67 -6.57 -13.84
N ASN A 66 -10.37 -6.22 -14.93
CA ASN A 66 -11.76 -6.62 -15.10
C ASN A 66 -11.89 -8.14 -15.25
N GLY A 67 -12.68 -8.75 -14.36
CA GLY A 67 -12.84 -10.20 -14.29
C GLY A 67 -11.74 -10.94 -13.53
N MET A 68 -10.76 -10.22 -12.95
CA MET A 68 -9.77 -10.79 -12.05
C MET A 68 -10.20 -10.60 -10.59
N ASN A 69 -9.95 -11.63 -9.75
CA ASN A 69 -9.99 -11.48 -8.30
C ASN A 69 -8.66 -10.94 -7.75
N GLU A 70 -8.64 -10.57 -6.48
CA GLU A 70 -7.50 -9.95 -5.79
C GLU A 70 -6.24 -10.82 -5.85
N ARG A 71 -6.41 -12.14 -5.78
CA ARG A 71 -5.30 -13.09 -5.91
C ARG A 71 -4.70 -13.07 -7.31
N GLN A 72 -5.53 -12.99 -8.34
CA GLN A 72 -5.09 -12.86 -9.73
C GLN A 72 -4.42 -11.51 -9.97
N ILE A 73 -5.01 -10.41 -9.49
CA ILE A 73 -4.44 -9.06 -9.59
C ILE A 73 -3.07 -9.00 -8.90
N PHE A 74 -2.95 -9.54 -7.68
CA PHE A 74 -1.68 -9.58 -6.97
C PHE A 74 -0.62 -10.36 -7.75
N LYS A 75 -0.96 -11.55 -8.28
CA LYS A 75 -0.05 -12.30 -9.17
C LYS A 75 0.32 -11.50 -10.40
N TYR A 76 -0.65 -10.83 -11.00
CA TYR A 76 -0.47 -10.12 -12.24
C TYR A 76 0.47 -8.91 -12.09
N CYS A 77 0.33 -8.16 -11.00
CA CYS A 77 1.19 -7.01 -10.71
C CYS A 77 2.54 -7.38 -10.11
N PHE A 78 2.59 -8.38 -9.21
CA PHE A 78 3.79 -8.71 -8.45
C PHE A 78 4.58 -9.90 -9.02
N LEU A 79 3.90 -10.90 -9.57
CA LEU A 79 4.48 -12.15 -10.07
C LEU A 79 4.49 -12.15 -11.61
N LEU A 80 5.23 -11.22 -12.20
CA LEU A 80 5.81 -11.45 -13.52
C LEU A 80 6.87 -12.56 -13.35
N GLY A 81 6.40 -13.82 -13.35
CA GLY A 81 7.12 -15.02 -12.92
C GLY A 81 8.24 -15.49 -13.85
N LYS A 82 9.13 -14.59 -14.27
CA LYS A 82 10.36 -14.92 -15.01
C LYS A 82 11.58 -14.41 -14.25
N SER A 83 12.70 -15.14 -14.33
CA SER A 83 14.00 -14.59 -13.93
C SER A 83 14.23 -13.27 -14.69
N LEU A 84 14.82 -12.27 -14.03
CA LEU A 84 15.15 -10.99 -14.69
C LEU A 84 15.98 -11.20 -15.97
N ASP A 85 16.75 -12.29 -16.02
CA ASP A 85 17.57 -12.69 -17.16
C ASP A 85 16.74 -13.13 -18.40
N ASP A 86 15.45 -13.44 -18.21
CA ASP A 86 14.52 -13.90 -19.26
C ASP A 86 13.51 -12.82 -19.69
N TRP A 87 13.65 -11.58 -19.20
CA TRP A 87 12.73 -10.49 -19.50
C TRP A 87 13.00 -9.90 -20.87
N ASN A 88 11.95 -9.84 -21.70
CA ASN A 88 11.97 -9.07 -22.94
C ASN A 88 11.45 -7.63 -22.72
N GLN A 89 11.50 -6.79 -23.75
CA GLN A 89 11.04 -5.40 -23.67
C GLN A 89 9.57 -5.26 -23.25
N SER A 90 8.72 -6.22 -23.62
CA SER A 90 7.31 -6.27 -23.18
C SER A 90 7.20 -6.60 -21.69
N ASP A 91 8.08 -7.44 -21.14
CA ASP A 91 8.12 -7.75 -19.71
C ASP A 91 8.52 -6.51 -18.88
N TYR A 92 9.51 -5.74 -19.34
CA TYR A 92 9.87 -4.45 -18.73
C TYR A 92 8.75 -3.42 -18.82
N ALA A 93 8.09 -3.30 -19.97
CA ALA A 93 6.95 -2.39 -20.13
C ALA A 93 5.79 -2.76 -19.19
N LYS A 94 5.53 -4.05 -18.98
CA LYS A 94 4.55 -4.53 -18.00
C LYS A 94 4.97 -4.21 -16.57
N PHE A 95 6.22 -4.45 -16.22
CA PHE A 95 6.73 -4.10 -14.89
C PHE A 95 6.58 -2.60 -14.61
N GLU A 96 6.98 -1.76 -15.57
CA GLU A 96 6.84 -0.31 -15.49
C GLU A 96 5.38 0.15 -15.42
N LYS A 97 4.47 -0.55 -16.14
CA LYS A 97 3.02 -0.34 -16.04
C LYS A 97 2.52 -0.69 -14.64
N TYR A 98 2.92 -1.83 -14.07
CA TYR A 98 2.34 -2.35 -12.83
C TYR A 98 2.98 -1.85 -11.54
N LYS A 99 4.20 -1.31 -11.60
CA LYS A 99 4.85 -0.70 -10.43
C LYS A 99 4.03 0.45 -9.82
N ARG A 100 3.23 1.15 -10.64
CA ARG A 100 2.36 2.25 -10.18
C ARG A 100 1.36 1.78 -9.12
N PHE A 101 0.91 0.53 -9.19
CA PHE A 101 0.00 -0.06 -8.22
C PHE A 101 0.70 -0.51 -6.93
N SER A 102 2.03 -0.45 -6.84
CA SER A 102 2.80 -0.78 -5.64
C SER A 102 3.55 0.45 -5.11
N PRO A 103 2.86 1.50 -4.66
CA PRO A 103 3.52 2.73 -4.24
C PRO A 103 4.33 2.53 -2.95
N TYR A 104 5.40 3.32 -2.82
CA TYR A 104 6.35 3.25 -1.72
C TYR A 104 6.01 4.21 -0.58
N PHE A 105 5.46 3.67 0.51
CA PHE A 105 5.10 4.44 1.71
C PHE A 105 6.26 4.63 2.70
N GLY A 106 7.47 4.16 2.39
CA GLY A 106 8.58 4.14 3.33
C GLY A 106 8.81 2.76 3.95
N ASP A 107 9.97 2.61 4.58
CA ASP A 107 10.54 1.33 5.06
C ASP A 107 9.62 0.53 6.00
N GLN A 108 8.71 1.20 6.73
CA GLN A 108 7.77 0.51 7.63
C GLN A 108 6.74 -0.35 6.89
N LEU A 109 6.40 0.04 5.65
CA LEU A 109 5.49 -0.70 4.79
C LEU A 109 6.21 -1.51 3.71
N ASP A 110 7.53 -1.53 3.68
CA ASP A 110 8.31 -2.36 2.74
C ASP A 110 8.47 -3.79 3.20
N THR A 111 8.20 -4.05 4.46
CA THR A 111 8.08 -5.40 5.00
C THR A 111 6.79 -6.12 4.56
N VAL A 112 5.90 -5.41 3.86
CA VAL A 112 4.72 -5.99 3.23
C VAL A 112 4.77 -5.73 1.73
N THR A 113 4.53 -6.77 0.95
CA THR A 113 4.24 -6.61 -0.49
C THR A 113 2.81 -6.15 -0.62
N LYS A 114 2.56 -5.12 -1.43
CA LYS A 114 1.25 -4.44 -1.49
C LYS A 114 0.90 -4.00 -2.90
N ILE A 115 -0.37 -4.12 -3.26
CA ILE A 115 -0.98 -3.62 -4.48
C ILE A 115 -2.17 -2.74 -4.08
N ILE A 116 -2.28 -1.57 -4.69
CA ILE A 116 -3.37 -0.62 -4.52
C ILE A 116 -3.96 -0.34 -5.89
N TYR A 117 -5.28 -0.46 -6.01
CA TYR A 117 -6.00 -0.02 -7.20
C TYR A 117 -7.35 0.59 -6.81
N ILE A 118 -7.89 1.41 -7.70
CA ILE A 118 -9.18 2.07 -7.57
C ILE A 118 -10.09 1.57 -8.69
N LYS A 119 -11.29 1.15 -8.32
CA LYS A 119 -12.33 0.72 -9.27
C LYS A 119 -13.69 1.16 -8.75
N GLU A 120 -14.49 1.78 -9.62
CA GLU A 120 -15.90 2.12 -9.35
C GLU A 120 -16.10 2.93 -8.04
N GLY A 121 -15.17 3.84 -7.73
CA GLY A 121 -15.25 4.67 -6.52
C GLY A 121 -14.76 3.99 -5.24
N TYR A 122 -14.17 2.79 -5.35
CA TYR A 122 -13.58 2.06 -4.24
C TYR A 122 -12.07 1.87 -4.43
N LEU A 123 -11.32 2.05 -3.36
CA LEU A 123 -9.90 1.71 -3.29
C LEU A 123 -9.77 0.32 -2.67
N THR A 124 -9.08 -0.58 -3.36
CA THR A 124 -8.71 -1.89 -2.84
C THR A 124 -7.22 -1.90 -2.52
N PHE A 125 -6.89 -2.33 -1.32
CA PHE A 125 -5.53 -2.55 -0.83
C PHE A 125 -5.35 -4.05 -0.64
N ILE A 126 -4.48 -4.67 -1.43
CA ILE A 126 -4.08 -6.07 -1.32
C ILE A 126 -2.69 -6.10 -0.72
N TRP A 127 -2.44 -6.94 0.29
CA TRP A 127 -1.11 -7.06 0.87
C TRP A 127 -0.79 -8.46 1.36
N SER A 128 0.49 -8.78 1.38
CA SER A 128 1.01 -9.98 2.01
C SER A 128 2.16 -9.59 2.93
N GLU A 129 2.08 -10.02 4.18
CA GLU A 129 3.16 -9.85 5.15
C GLU A 129 4.33 -10.77 4.79
N ASN A 130 5.53 -10.19 4.66
CA ASN A 130 6.75 -10.95 4.46
C ASN A 130 7.35 -11.32 5.82
N THR A 131 6.83 -12.37 6.45
CA THR A 131 7.31 -12.82 7.76
C THR A 131 8.67 -13.54 7.71
N ASN A 132 9.27 -13.75 6.53
CA ASN A 132 10.52 -14.50 6.37
C ASN A 132 11.36 -13.98 5.18
N TYR A 133 11.78 -12.71 5.23
CA TYR A 133 12.66 -12.10 4.22
C TYR A 133 13.94 -12.94 3.94
N TYR A 134 14.36 -13.76 4.90
CA TYR A 134 15.56 -14.61 4.85
C TYR A 134 15.30 -16.07 4.42
N LYS A 135 14.06 -16.46 4.09
CA LYS A 135 13.80 -17.81 3.56
C LYS A 135 13.68 -17.78 2.03
N PRO A 136 14.26 -18.77 1.33
CA PRO A 136 14.32 -18.79 -0.12
C PRO A 136 12.97 -18.92 -0.85
N THR A 137 11.88 -19.20 -0.12
CA THR A 137 10.52 -19.32 -0.69
C THR A 137 9.52 -18.58 0.18
N VAL A 138 9.36 -17.28 -0.07
CA VAL A 138 8.26 -16.50 0.50
C VAL A 138 6.99 -16.85 -0.28
N ASP A 139 6.08 -17.58 0.36
CA ASP A 139 4.75 -17.82 -0.18
C ASP A 139 3.83 -16.62 0.12
N TYR A 140 3.90 -15.61 -0.74
CA TYR A 140 3.04 -14.42 -0.66
C TYR A 140 1.55 -14.74 -0.74
N MET A 141 1.19 -15.91 -1.29
CA MET A 141 -0.20 -16.29 -1.49
C MET A 141 -0.84 -16.90 -0.24
N LYS A 142 -0.04 -17.33 0.73
CA LYS A 142 -0.52 -17.94 1.99
C LYS A 142 -1.04 -16.90 2.98
N ASN A 143 -0.42 -15.71 3.01
CA ASN A 143 -0.75 -14.62 3.93
C ASN A 143 -1.35 -13.42 3.18
N LEU A 144 -1.92 -13.65 2.00
CA LEU A 144 -2.53 -12.61 1.19
C LEU A 144 -3.83 -12.14 1.86
N LYS A 145 -3.94 -10.84 2.00
CA LYS A 145 -5.07 -10.13 2.60
C LYS A 145 -5.53 -9.05 1.64
N ASP A 146 -6.79 -8.69 1.73
CA ASP A 146 -7.37 -7.61 0.94
C ASP A 146 -8.43 -6.85 1.73
N ALA A 147 -8.55 -5.58 1.40
CA ALA A 147 -9.62 -4.75 1.88
C ALA A 147 -10.00 -3.69 0.87
N THR A 148 -11.29 -3.44 0.80
CA THR A 148 -11.88 -2.45 -0.08
C THR A 148 -12.58 -1.40 0.77
N VAL A 149 -12.33 -0.14 0.44
CA VAL A 149 -12.88 1.03 1.13
C VAL A 149 -13.36 2.03 0.09
N SER A 150 -14.45 2.74 0.36
CA SER A 150 -14.88 3.83 -0.54
C SER A 150 -13.79 4.89 -0.62
N VAL A 151 -13.52 5.40 -1.81
CA VAL A 151 -12.53 6.49 -2.04
C VAL A 151 -12.89 7.72 -1.20
N GLU A 152 -14.17 8.03 -1.02
CA GLU A 152 -14.62 9.15 -0.19
C GLU A 152 -14.16 9.01 1.27
N TYR A 153 -14.44 7.86 1.90
CA TYR A 153 -13.99 7.60 3.27
C TYR A 153 -12.47 7.58 3.38
N PHE A 154 -11.77 6.93 2.44
CA PHE A 154 -10.31 6.94 2.39
C PHE A 154 -9.76 8.37 2.33
N ARG A 155 -10.30 9.21 1.44
CA ARG A 155 -9.90 10.61 1.29
C ARG A 155 -10.05 11.38 2.60
N LYS A 156 -11.20 11.24 3.26
CA LYS A 156 -11.44 11.89 4.56
C LYS A 156 -10.37 11.51 5.58
N VAL A 157 -10.13 10.21 5.80
CA VAL A 157 -9.15 9.72 6.78
C VAL A 157 -7.74 10.22 6.46
N VAL A 158 -7.35 10.20 5.19
CA VAL A 158 -6.04 10.68 4.76
C VAL A 158 -5.89 12.19 4.96
N LEU A 159 -6.91 12.98 4.64
CA LEU A 159 -6.88 14.44 4.83
C LEU A 159 -6.74 14.80 6.31
N ASP A 160 -7.52 14.16 7.19
CA ASP A 160 -7.43 14.36 8.64
C ASP A 160 -6.01 14.06 9.16
N PHE A 161 -5.40 12.96 8.67
CA PHE A 161 -4.02 12.60 8.99
C PHE A 161 -3.01 13.65 8.50
N LEU A 162 -3.13 14.10 7.24
CA LEU A 162 -2.20 15.06 6.65
C LEU A 162 -2.30 16.43 7.33
N GLU A 163 -3.50 16.89 7.66
CA GLU A 163 -3.73 18.12 8.40
C GLU A 163 -3.07 18.07 9.77
N TYR A 164 -3.27 16.99 10.52
CA TYR A 164 -2.63 16.81 11.82
C TYR A 164 -1.11 16.87 11.70
N VAL A 165 -0.52 16.06 10.82
CA VAL A 165 0.95 15.93 10.71
C VAL A 165 1.61 17.24 10.26
N ARG A 166 0.94 18.04 9.42
CA ARG A 166 1.44 19.36 8.99
C ARG A 166 1.25 20.45 10.03
N GLY A 167 0.35 20.25 10.99
CA GLY A 167 0.10 21.17 12.10
C GLY A 167 1.00 20.99 13.31
N GLN A 168 1.92 20.01 13.30
CA GLN A 168 2.89 19.75 14.39
C GLN A 168 4.26 20.39 14.12
#